data_AF-A0A7X7QGY4-F1
#
_entry.id   AF-A0A7X7QGY4-F1
#
_cell.length_a   1.000
_cell.length_b   1.000
_cell.length_c   1.000
_cell.angle_alpha   90.00
_cell.angle_beta   90.00
_cell.angle_gamma   90.00
#
_symmetry.space_group_name_H-M   'P 1'
#
loop_
_entity.id
_entity.type
_entity.pdbx_description
1 polymer ?
#
loop_
_entity_poly.entity_id
_entity_poly.type
_entity_poly.pdbx_seq_one_letter_code
_entity_poly.pdbx_strand_id
1 'polypeptide(L)' 'MTTKTKTFDCIAMKRKAQEAIRAQVRGMTREEEAAFFCEGREEFEKRIQAAKRQRCKRASSE' A
#
# COMPACT_ATOMS: atom_id res chain seq x y z
N MET A 1 -34.32 -1.52 1.93
CA MET A 1 -32.93 -2.00 1.78
C MET A 1 -32.00 -0.92 2.31
N THR A 2 -31.45 -1.09 3.52
CA THR A 2 -30.51 -0.13 4.13
C THR A 2 -29.12 -0.38 3.56
N THR A 3 -28.73 0.40 2.56
CA THR A 3 -27.35 0.38 2.03
C THR A 3 -26.42 0.98 3.09
N LYS A 4 -25.50 0.17 3.64
CA LYS A 4 -24.43 0.69 4.51
C LYS A 4 -23.59 1.67 3.70
N THR A 5 -23.69 2.96 4.02
CA THR A 5 -22.85 4.00 3.42
C THR A 5 -21.39 3.67 3.74
N LYS A 6 -20.57 3.44 2.70
CA LYS A 6 -19.13 3.29 2.90
C LYS A 6 -18.58 4.64 3.32
N THR A 7 -18.15 4.76 4.58
CA THR A 7 -17.52 5.96 5.14
C THR A 7 -16.12 6.22 4.60
N PHE A 8 -15.60 5.30 3.79
CA PHE A 8 -14.26 5.33 3.24
C PHE A 8 -14.28 5.77 1.78
N ASP A 9 -13.78 6.98 1.52
CA ASP A 9 -13.57 7.48 0.18
C ASP A 9 -12.21 6.98 -0.37
N CYS A 10 -12.30 5.88 -1.14
CA CYS A 10 -11.14 5.28 -1.78
C CYS A 10 -10.52 6.16 -2.87
N ILE A 11 -11.27 7.08 -3.47
CA ILE A 11 -10.78 7.99 -4.50
C ILE A 11 -9.94 9.08 -3.84
N ALA A 12 -10.46 9.71 -2.78
CA ALA A 12 -9.71 10.69 -2.00
C ALA A 12 -8.42 10.10 -1.42
N MET A 13 -8.48 8.87 -0.89
CA MET A 13 -7.28 8.18 -0.41
C MET A 13 -6.26 7.98 -1.54
N LYS A 14 -6.68 7.45 -2.70
CA LYS A 14 -5.78 7.19 -3.82
C LYS A 14 -5.14 8.47 -4.36
N ARG A 15 -5.88 9.57 -4.43
CA ARG A 15 -5.35 10.89 -4.83
C ARG A 15 -4.25 11.36 -3.88
N LYS A 16 -4.50 11.32 -2.57
CA LYS A 16 -3.49 11.66 -1.55
C LYS A 16 -2.23 10.80 -1.65
N ALA A 17 -2.39 9.49 -1.86
CA ALA A 17 -1.26 8.59 -2.04
C ALA A 17 -0.44 8.94 -3.29
N GLN A 18 -1.10 9.25 -4.41
CA GLN A 18 -0.44 9.64 -5.64
C GLN A 18 0.32 10.97 -5.49
N GLU A 19 -0.25 11.95 -4.79
CA GLU A 19 0.43 13.22 -4.48
C GLU A 19 1.68 13.00 -3.64
N ALA A 20 1.60 12.16 -2.61
CA ALA A 20 2.75 11.82 -1.77
C ALA A 20 3.86 11.10 -2.55
N ILE A 21 3.51 10.19 -3.46
CA ILE A 21 4.50 9.50 -4.31
C ILE A 21 5.16 10.52 -5.24
N ARG A 22 4.37 11.37 -5.91
CA ARG A 22 4.90 12.43 -6.80
C ARG A 22 5.85 13.38 -6.10
N ALA A 23 5.58 13.72 -4.84
CA ALA A 23 6.47 14.57 -4.05
C ALA A 23 7.80 13.87 -3.74
N GLN A 24 7.77 12.57 -3.43
CA GLN A 24 8.95 11.78 -3.10
C GLN A 24 9.87 11.55 -4.30
N VAL A 25 9.30 11.26 -5.47
CA VAL A 25 10.08 11.01 -6.70
C VAL A 25 10.46 12.28 -7.45
N ARG A 26 10.09 13.45 -6.94
CA ARG A 26 10.30 14.71 -7.64
C ARG A 26 11.78 15.01 -7.80
N GLY A 27 12.22 15.12 -9.05
CA GLY A 27 13.61 15.46 -9.38
C GLY A 27 14.53 14.24 -9.44
N MET A 28 14.01 13.03 -9.23
CA MET A 28 14.74 11.79 -9.51
C MET A 28 14.93 11.61 -11.01
N THR A 29 16.02 10.96 -11.41
CA THR A 29 16.15 10.40 -12.76
C THR A 29 15.26 9.18 -12.92
N ARG A 30 15.10 8.70 -14.16
CA ARG A 30 14.30 7.49 -14.42
C ARG A 30 14.85 6.25 -13.72
N GLU A 31 16.18 6.15 -13.62
CA GLU A 31 16.87 5.05 -12.95
C GLU A 31 16.62 5.09 -11.44
N GLU A 32 16.65 6.29 -10.85
CA GLU A 32 16.35 6.51 -9.43
C GLU A 32 14.87 6.24 -9.12
N GLU A 33 13.94 6.67 -9.98
CA GLU A 33 12.52 6.32 -9.86
C GLU A 33 12.31 4.80 -9.93
N ALA A 34 12.98 4.12 -10.87
CA ALA A 34 12.91 2.67 -11.00
C ALA A 34 13.43 1.96 -9.75
N ALA A 35 14.55 2.42 -9.19
CA ALA A 35 15.09 1.90 -7.94
C ALA A 35 14.12 2.10 -6.77
N PHE A 36 13.55 3.30 -6.62
CA PHE A 36 12.55 3.61 -5.58
C PHE A 36 11.37 2.64 -5.61
N PHE A 37 10.81 2.37 -6.79
CA PHE A 37 9.70 1.42 -6.91
C PHE A 37 10.12 -0.04 -6.73
N CYS A 38 11.34 -0.43 -7.12
CA CYS A 38 11.86 -1.78 -6.88
C CYS A 38 12.01 -2.06 -5.38
N GLU A 39 12.62 -1.14 -4.64
CA GLU A 39 12.77 -1.25 -3.18
C GLU A 39 11.41 -1.26 -2.47
N GLY A 40 10.52 -0.35 -2.87
CA GLY A 40 9.16 -0.28 -2.32
C GLY A 40 8.37 -1.58 -2.53
N ARG A 41 8.56 -2.27 -3.67
CA ARG A 41 7.95 -3.58 -3.93
C ARG A 41 8.43 -4.64 -2.93
N GLU A 42 9.72 -4.71 -2.65
CA GLU A 42 10.27 -5.70 -1.72
C GLU A 42 9.77 -5.50 -0.29
N GLU A 43 9.73 -4.25 0.17
CA GLU A 43 9.19 -3.92 1.49
C GLU A 43 7.70 -4.28 1.59
N PHE A 44 6.93 -3.93 0.54
CA PHE A 44 5.52 -4.26 0.47
C PHE A 44 5.27 -5.77 0.54
N GLU A 45 6.03 -6.56 -0.23
CA GLU A 45 5.91 -8.02 -0.23
C GLU A 45 6.23 -8.61 1.15
N LYS A 46 7.28 -8.14 1.83
CA LYS A 46 7.60 -8.54 3.21
C LYS A 46 6.43 -8.27 4.16
N ARG A 47 5.79 -7.10 4.05
CA ARG A 47 4.62 -6.73 4.87
C ARG A 47 3.41 -7.60 4.58
N ILE A 48 3.15 -7.91 3.30
CA ILE A 48 2.07 -8.82 2.90
C ILE A 48 2.31 -10.23 3.45
N GLN A 49 3.53 -10.75 3.34
CA GLN A 49 3.86 -12.06 3.90
C GLN A 49 3.72 -12.10 5.42
N ALA A 50 4.18 -11.05 6.12
CA ALA A 50 4.00 -10.93 7.56
C ALA A 50 2.51 -10.91 7.96
N ALA A 51 1.68 -10.13 7.25
CA ALA A 51 0.24 -10.08 7.48
C ALA A 51 -0.44 -11.44 7.23
N LYS A 52 -0.06 -12.15 6.15
CA LYS A 52 -0.54 -13.50 5.85
C LYS A 52 -0.18 -14.49 6.95
N ARG A 53 1.06 -14.47 7.45
CA ARG A 53 1.51 -15.33 8.57
C ARG A 53 0.72 -15.04 9.85
N GLN A 54 0.49 -13.77 10.18
CA GLN A 54 -0.33 -13.40 11.34
C GLN A 54 -1.77 -13.86 11.20
N ARG A 55 -2.36 -13.79 10.00
CA ARG A 55 -3.73 -14.26 9.75
C ARG A 55 -3.83 -15.78 9.92
N CYS A 56 -2.84 -16.53 9.44
CA CYS A 56 -2.78 -17.99 9.61
C CYS A 56 -2.67 -18.37 11.09
N LYS A 57 -1.80 -17.69 11.87
CA LYS A 57 -1.68 -17.91 13.32
C LYS A 57 -3.00 -17.68 14.07
N ARG A 58 -3.74 -16.62 13.72
CA ARG A 58 -5.04 -16.33 14.35
C ARG A 58 -6.09 -17.40 14.02
N ALA A 59 -6.10 -17.89 12.77
CA ALA A 59 -7.02 -18.93 12.33
C ALA A 59 -6.72 -20.34 12.90
N SER A 60 -5.53 -20.57 13.48
CA SER A 60 -5.15 -21.83 14.13
C SER A 60 -5.22 -21.77 15.66
N SER A 61 -5.68 -20.66 16.24
CA SER A 61 -5.92 -20.50 17.69
C SER A 61 -7.41 -20.37 18.04
N GLU A 62 -8.30 -20.63 17.08
CA GLU A 62 -9.74 -20.84 17.28
C GLU A 62 -10.09 -22.32 17.17
#